data_AF-A0A1F9M457-F1
#
_entry.id   AF-A0A1F9M457-F1
#
_cell.length_a   1.000
_cell.length_b   1.000
_cell.length_c   1.000
_cell.angle_alpha   90.00
_cell.angle_beta   90.00
_cell.angle_gamma   90.00
#
_symmetry.space_group_name_H-M   'P 1'
#
loop_
_entity.id
_entity.type
_entity.pdbx_description
1 polymer ?
#
loop_
_entity_poly.entity_id
_entity_poly.type
_entity_poly.pdbx_seq_one_letter_code
_entity_poly.pdbx_strand_id
1 'polypeptide(L)'
;MLFIILFFMMVKLFMAPVTAEAVEIASRISDREIIESLAELKAGQASLDKRFEQVDKRFEQVDKRFDDVNRRIDGLQNMILSLFGAIISLIIALFGYIIWDRRTILKPVVDRLDRLEREVVKDLDLVNEDGSRLTRLIKALREQAKSDPKLAEILRSFSLL
;
A
#
# COMPACT_ATOMS: atom_id res chain seq x y z
N MET A 1 -59.16 -85.76 1.68
CA MET A 1 -59.49 -84.87 0.55
C MET A 1 -58.46 -83.73 0.41
N LEU A 2 -58.18 -82.96 1.47
CA LEU A 2 -57.22 -81.84 1.45
C LEU A 2 -55.78 -82.24 1.04
N PHE A 3 -55.28 -83.38 1.52
CA PHE A 3 -53.93 -83.87 1.21
C PHE A 3 -53.72 -84.21 -0.28
N ILE A 4 -54.76 -84.74 -0.94
CA ILE A 4 -54.74 -85.09 -2.37
C ILE A 4 -54.72 -83.81 -3.21
N ILE A 5 -55.49 -82.79 -2.82
CA ILE A 5 -55.51 -81.49 -3.50
C ILE A 5 -54.14 -80.81 -3.38
N LEU A 6 -53.51 -80.87 -2.19
CA LEU A 6 -52.20 -80.30 -1.95
C LEU A 6 -51.11 -81.02 -2.75
N PHE A 7 -51.20 -82.34 -2.87
CA PHE A 7 -50.31 -83.14 -3.72
C PHE A 7 -50.44 -82.76 -5.21
N PHE A 8 -51.67 -82.66 -5.74
CA PHE A 8 -51.89 -82.23 -7.11
C PHE A 8 -51.43 -80.80 -7.38
N MET A 9 -51.57 -79.90 -6.39
CA MET A 9 -51.08 -78.53 -6.49
C MET A 9 -49.55 -78.46 -6.51
N MET A 10 -48.87 -79.26 -5.68
CA MET A 10 -47.41 -79.41 -5.69
C MET A 10 -46.91 -79.99 -7.01
N VAL A 11 -47.58 -81.02 -7.54
CA VAL A 11 -47.24 -81.61 -8.84
C VAL A 11 -47.42 -80.60 -9.97
N LYS A 12 -48.48 -79.78 -9.95
CA LYS A 12 -48.68 -78.70 -10.93
C LYS A 12 -47.61 -77.61 -10.83
N LEU A 13 -47.14 -77.30 -9.62
CA LEU A 13 -46.06 -76.33 -9.43
C LEU A 13 -44.72 -76.87 -9.91
N PHE A 14 -44.48 -78.18 -9.73
CA PHE A 14 -43.25 -78.84 -10.17
C PHE A 14 -43.22 -79.12 -11.68
N MET A 15 -44.38 -79.39 -12.28
CA MET A 15 -44.54 -79.60 -13.73
C MET A 15 -44.78 -78.30 -14.51
N ALA A 16 -44.86 -77.16 -13.83
CA ALA A 16 -44.86 -75.88 -14.51
C ALA A 16 -43.49 -75.70 -15.19
N PRO A 17 -43.44 -75.54 -16.53
CA PRO A 17 -42.18 -75.31 -17.21
C PRO A 17 -41.57 -74.02 -16.64
N VAL A 18 -40.35 -74.13 -16.11
CA VAL A 18 -39.53 -72.94 -15.83
C VAL A 18 -39.30 -72.28 -17.18
N THR A 19 -40.05 -71.23 -17.49
CA THR A 19 -39.76 -70.37 -18.63
C THR A 19 -38.49 -69.62 -18.28
N ALA A 20 -37.35 -70.16 -18.69
CA ALA A 20 -36.16 -69.36 -18.85
C ALA A 20 -36.51 -68.34 -19.95
N GLU A 21 -36.83 -67.10 -19.57
CA GLU A 21 -36.77 -65.99 -20.51
C GLU A 21 -35.36 -66.01 -21.08
N ALA A 22 -35.25 -66.39 -22.35
CA ALA A 22 -33.99 -66.36 -23.05
C ALA A 22 -33.51 -64.90 -22.96
N VAL A 23 -32.40 -64.69 -22.26
CA VAL A 23 -31.67 -63.42 -22.30
C VAL A 23 -31.49 -63.08 -23.78
N GLU A 24 -32.16 -62.04 -24.26
CA GLU A 24 -31.96 -61.55 -25.62
C GLU A 24 -30.46 -61.27 -25.77
N ILE A 25 -29.79 -62.10 -26.57
CA ILE A 25 -28.39 -61.92 -26.90
C ILE A 25 -28.31 -60.55 -27.56
N ALA A 26 -27.68 -59.59 -26.86
CA ALA A 26 -27.43 -58.25 -27.37
C ALA A 26 -26.89 -58.34 -28.81
N SER A 27 -27.37 -57.46 -29.69
CA SER A 27 -27.04 -57.44 -31.11
C SER A 27 -25.55 -57.66 -31.33
N ARG A 28 -25.18 -58.70 -32.09
CA ARG A 28 -23.78 -58.91 -32.50
C ARG A 28 -23.37 -57.74 -33.39
N ILE A 29 -22.48 -56.89 -32.88
CA ILE A 29 -21.85 -55.83 -33.67
C ILE A 29 -21.19 -56.47 -34.89
N SER A 30 -21.49 -55.95 -36.08
CA SER A 30 -20.92 -56.40 -37.34
C SER A 30 -19.55 -55.75 -37.58
N ASP A 31 -18.61 -56.44 -38.22
CA ASP A 31 -17.28 -55.89 -38.57
C ASP A 31 -17.38 -54.55 -39.32
N ARG A 32 -18.46 -54.35 -40.09
CA ARG A 32 -18.76 -53.08 -40.76
C ARG A 32 -19.03 -51.93 -39.79
N GLU A 33 -19.81 -52.17 -38.74
CA GLU A 33 -20.15 -51.17 -37.72
C GLU A 33 -18.91 -50.80 -36.90
N ILE A 34 -18.00 -51.76 -36.68
CA ILE A 34 -16.70 -51.52 -36.05
C ILE A 34 -15.84 -50.60 -36.91
N ILE A 35 -15.74 -50.86 -38.23
CA ILE A 35 -14.94 -50.05 -39.15
C ILE A 35 -15.48 -48.61 -39.24
N GLU A 36 -16.81 -48.46 -39.30
CA GLU A 36 -17.47 -47.15 -39.34
C GLU A 36 -17.23 -46.37 -38.04
N SER A 37 -17.44 -47.02 -36.88
CA SER A 37 -17.15 -46.42 -35.58
C SER A 37 -15.67 -46.04 -35.42
N LEU A 38 -14.74 -46.87 -35.91
CA LEU A 38 -13.31 -46.56 -35.91
C LEU A 38 -12.97 -45.38 -36.83
N ALA A 39 -13.63 -45.27 -37.98
CA ALA A 39 -13.45 -44.15 -38.90
C ALA A 39 -13.94 -42.84 -38.28
N GLU A 40 -15.11 -42.85 -37.63
CA GLU A 40 -15.65 -41.70 -36.89
C GLU A 40 -14.74 -41.30 -35.71
N LEU A 41 -14.25 -42.27 -34.94
CA LEU A 41 -13.31 -42.02 -33.84
C LEU A 41 -12.01 -41.40 -34.35
N LYS A 42 -11.46 -41.90 -35.46
CA LYS A 42 -10.25 -41.34 -36.07
C LYS A 42 -10.47 -39.92 -36.60
N ALA A 43 -11.63 -39.65 -37.19
CA ALA A 43 -12.01 -38.30 -37.60
C ALA A 43 -12.18 -37.36 -36.40
N GLY A 44 -12.77 -37.85 -35.30
CA GLY A 44 -12.88 -37.16 -34.03
C GLY A 44 -11.52 -36.81 -33.44
N GLN A 45 -10.57 -37.75 -33.43
CA GLN A 45 -9.18 -37.53 -33.00
C GLN A 45 -8.51 -36.44 -33.84
N ALA A 46 -8.58 -36.53 -35.17
CA ALA A 46 -7.99 -35.52 -36.05
C ALA A 46 -8.60 -34.12 -35.86
N SER A 47 -9.90 -34.04 -35.52
CA SER A 47 -10.57 -32.78 -35.18
C SER A 47 -10.07 -32.22 -33.84
N LEU A 48 -9.89 -33.10 -32.84
CA LEU A 48 -9.32 -32.72 -31.55
C LEU A 48 -7.88 -32.22 -31.70
N ASP A 49 -7.04 -32.90 -32.48
CA ASP A 49 -5.65 -32.49 -32.73
C ASP A 49 -5.57 -31.06 -33.29
N LYS A 50 -6.42 -30.74 -34.28
CA LYS A 50 -6.51 -29.38 -34.83
C LYS A 50 -6.92 -28.34 -33.80
N ARG A 51 -7.83 -28.69 -32.88
CA ARG A 51 -8.25 -27.79 -31.80
C ARG A 51 -7.13 -27.60 -30.78
N PHE A 52 -6.36 -28.65 -30.47
CA PHE A 52 -5.20 -28.55 -29.60
C PHE A 52 -4.11 -27.67 -30.23
N GLU A 53 -3.79 -27.83 -31.51
CA GLU A 53 -2.86 -26.94 -32.21
C GLU A 53 -3.30 -25.47 -32.17
N GLN A 54 -4.60 -25.21 -32.30
CA GLN A 54 -5.14 -23.85 -32.18
C GLN A 54 -5.00 -23.31 -30.75
N VAL A 55 -5.19 -24.15 -29.74
CA VAL A 55 -4.99 -23.81 -28.33
C VAL A 55 -3.52 -23.49 -28.06
N ASP A 56 -2.58 -24.30 -28.56
CA ASP A 56 -1.14 -24.08 -28.41
C ASP A 56 -0.73 -22.73 -29.00
N LYS A 57 -1.19 -22.40 -30.21
CA LYS A 57 -0.93 -21.09 -30.84
C LYS A 57 -1.47 -19.92 -30.01
N ARG A 58 -2.60 -20.11 -29.31
CA ARG A 58 -3.15 -19.07 -28.42
C ARG A 58 -2.30 -18.93 -27.16
N PHE A 59 -1.81 -20.03 -26.60
CA PHE A 59 -0.89 -20.00 -25.46
C PHE A 59 0.42 -19.30 -25.81
N GLU A 60 1.03 -19.59 -26.97
CA GLU A 60 2.22 -18.87 -27.44
C GLU A 60 2.00 -17.35 -27.56
N GLN A 61 0.81 -16.93 -28.00
CA GLN A 61 0.46 -15.51 -28.05
C GLN A 61 0.30 -14.89 -26.66
N VAL A 62 -0.24 -15.66 -25.71
CA VAL A 62 -0.39 -15.25 -24.31
C VAL A 62 0.99 -15.09 -23.67
N ASP A 63 1.92 -16.04 -23.86
CA ASP A 63 3.28 -15.96 -23.35
C ASP A 63 4.00 -14.70 -23.85
N LYS A 64 3.89 -14.39 -25.15
CA LYS A 64 4.46 -13.14 -25.70
C LYS A 64 3.90 -11.87 -25.06
N ARG A 65 2.60 -11.87 -24.71
CA ARG A 65 1.99 -10.73 -24.02
C ARG A 65 2.46 -10.64 -22.57
N PHE A 66 2.64 -11.77 -21.88
CA PHE A 66 3.21 -11.79 -20.54
C PHE A 66 4.66 -11.28 -20.54
N ASP A 67 5.48 -11.67 -21.52
CA ASP A 67 6.83 -11.15 -21.67
C ASP A 67 6.86 -9.63 -21.89
N ASP A 68 5.95 -9.08 -22.71
CA ASP A 68 5.83 -7.63 -22.90
C ASP A 68 5.41 -6.92 -21.60
N VAL A 69 4.46 -7.50 -20.85
CA VAL A 69 4.03 -6.98 -19.55
C VAL A 69 5.19 -6.97 -18.55
N ASN A 70 5.95 -8.07 -18.47
CA ASN A 70 7.12 -8.17 -17.57
C ASN A 70 8.14 -7.08 -17.89
N ARG A 71 8.47 -6.87 -19.17
CA ARG A 71 9.40 -5.79 -19.57
C ARG A 71 8.92 -4.41 -19.18
N ARG A 72 7.62 -4.13 -19.31
CA ARG A 72 7.03 -2.85 -18.87
C ARG A 72 7.12 -2.69 -17.35
N ILE A 73 6.85 -3.76 -16.59
CA ILE A 73 6.98 -3.77 -15.13
C ILE A 73 8.42 -3.51 -14.71
N ASP A 74 9.40 -4.19 -15.32
CA ASP A 74 10.83 -3.97 -15.03
C ASP A 74 11.24 -2.51 -15.31
N GLY A 75 10.75 -1.94 -16.42
CA GLY A 75 10.94 -0.52 -16.73
C GLY A 75 10.38 0.41 -15.67
N LEU A 76 9.16 0.15 -15.19
CA LEU A 76 8.54 0.92 -14.10
C LEU A 76 9.29 0.76 -12.78
N GLN A 77 9.72 -0.46 -12.44
CA GLN A 77 10.50 -0.72 -11.22
C GLN A 77 11.83 0.05 -11.25
N ASN A 78 12.54 0.02 -12.37
CA ASN A 78 13.79 0.76 -12.55
C ASN A 78 13.58 2.28 -12.42
N MET A 79 12.52 2.81 -13.04
CA MET A 79 12.16 4.23 -12.89
C MET A 79 11.88 4.58 -11.43
N ILE A 80 11.07 3.79 -10.74
CA ILE A 80 10.74 3.99 -9.33
C ILE A 80 12.00 3.97 -8.46
N LEU A 81 12.88 2.97 -8.63
CA LEU A 81 14.14 2.88 -7.88
C LEU A 81 15.04 4.09 -8.14
N SER A 82 15.13 4.56 -9.38
CA SER A 82 15.92 5.75 -9.72
C SER A 82 15.39 7.03 -9.06
N LEU A 83 14.05 7.20 -9.00
CA LEU A 83 13.41 8.33 -8.35
C LEU A 83 13.62 8.30 -6.82
N PHE A 84 13.45 7.13 -6.19
CA PHE A 84 13.74 6.97 -4.76
C PHE A 84 15.21 7.28 -4.45
N GLY A 85 16.14 6.78 -5.27
CA GLY A 85 17.56 7.10 -5.14
C GLY A 85 17.84 8.60 -5.27
N ALA A 86 17.21 9.27 -6.24
CA ALA A 86 17.32 10.71 -6.42
C ALA A 86 16.81 11.48 -5.19
N ILE A 87 15.63 11.12 -4.67
CA ILE A 87 15.05 11.76 -3.48
C ILE A 87 15.94 11.55 -2.25
N ILE A 88 16.44 10.35 -2.02
CA ILE A 88 17.36 10.07 -0.89
C ILE A 88 18.63 10.90 -1.01
N SER A 89 19.21 10.98 -2.22
CA SER A 89 20.40 11.80 -2.47
C SER A 89 20.15 13.29 -2.22
N LEU A 90 18.98 13.80 -2.62
CA LEU A 90 18.56 15.18 -2.37
C LEU A 90 18.35 15.44 -0.87
N ILE A 91 17.73 14.51 -0.16
CA ILE A 91 17.54 14.61 1.30
C ILE A 91 18.90 14.69 2.00
N ILE A 92 19.84 13.81 1.68
CA ILE A 92 21.19 13.83 2.25
C ILE A 92 21.89 15.16 1.95
N ALA A 93 21.79 15.65 0.71
CA ALA A 93 22.35 16.95 0.33
C ALA A 93 21.75 18.11 1.14
N LEU A 94 20.42 18.13 1.31
CA LEU A 94 19.72 19.14 2.10
C LEU A 94 20.09 19.07 3.59
N PHE A 95 20.15 17.88 4.18
CA PHE A 95 20.59 17.72 5.56
C PHE A 95 22.03 18.18 5.75
N GLY A 96 22.93 17.83 4.82
CA GLY A 96 24.31 18.33 4.82
C GLY A 96 24.36 19.85 4.74
N TYR A 97 23.54 20.46 3.88
CA TYR A 97 23.41 21.91 3.77
C TYR A 97 22.89 22.55 5.06
N ILE A 98 21.82 22.03 5.66
CA ILE A 98 21.23 22.55 6.91
C ILE A 98 22.24 22.49 8.07
N ILE A 99 22.99 21.39 8.19
CA ILE A 99 24.02 21.24 9.21
C ILE A 99 25.13 22.29 9.04
N TRP A 100 25.50 22.60 7.79
CA TRP A 100 26.47 23.63 7.49
C TRP A 100 25.94 25.04 7.76
N ASP A 101 24.71 25.35 7.34
CA ASP A 101 24.02 26.62 7.54
C ASP A 101 23.98 27.03 9.02
N ARG A 102 23.51 26.10 9.89
CA ARG A 102 23.40 26.33 11.34
C ARG A 102 24.76 26.63 12.00
N ARG A 103 25.85 25.98 11.57
CA ARG A 103 27.18 26.19 12.17
C ARG A 103 27.85 27.50 11.74
N THR A 104 27.53 28.00 10.55
CA THR A 104 28.32 29.08 9.93
C THR A 104 27.64 30.43 10.00
N ILE A 105 26.31 30.49 9.89
CA ILE A 105 25.56 31.76 9.85
C ILE A 105 25.25 32.32 11.24
N LEU A 106 25.10 31.47 12.26
CA LEU A 106 24.78 31.93 13.61
C LEU A 106 25.94 32.63 14.32
N LYS A 107 27.20 32.31 13.97
CA LYS A 107 28.38 32.91 14.61
C LYS A 107 28.38 34.45 14.61
N PRO A 108 28.26 35.15 13.46
CA PRO A 108 28.25 36.60 13.44
C PRO A 108 27.02 37.21 14.13
N VAL A 109 25.89 36.51 14.15
CA VAL A 109 24.66 36.98 14.84
C VAL A 109 24.85 36.88 16.35
N VAL A 110 25.38 35.75 16.84
CA VAL A 110 25.72 35.54 18.25
C VAL A 110 26.76 36.56 18.70
N ASP A 111 27.84 36.76 17.94
CA ASP A 111 28.88 37.75 18.29
C ASP A 111 28.35 39.20 18.29
N ARG A 112 27.31 39.49 17.49
CA ARG A 112 26.64 40.80 17.51
C ARG A 112 25.72 40.92 18.72
N LEU A 113 24.97 39.88 19.06
CA LEU A 113 24.12 39.85 20.25
C LEU A 113 24.95 40.01 21.53
N ASP A 114 26.06 39.29 21.65
CA ASP A 114 26.97 39.40 22.78
C ASP A 114 27.56 40.82 22.94
N ARG A 115 27.82 41.51 21.83
CA ARG A 115 28.27 42.92 21.86
C ARG A 115 27.14 43.85 22.28
N LEU A 116 25.96 43.67 21.71
CA LEU A 116 24.79 44.49 22.01
C LEU A 116 24.39 44.34 23.49
N GLU A 117 24.41 43.11 24.03
CA GLU A 117 24.15 42.85 25.44
C GLU A 117 25.16 43.59 26.31
N ARG A 118 26.46 43.50 26.00
CA ARG A 118 27.50 44.21 26.76
C ARG A 118 27.37 45.72 26.70
N GLU A 119 27.06 46.28 25.53
CA GLU A 119 26.83 47.73 25.38
C GLU A 119 25.60 48.19 26.14
N VAL A 120 24.48 47.46 26.04
CA VAL A 120 23.24 47.76 26.77
C VAL A 120 23.44 47.67 28.28
N VAL A 121 24.13 46.63 28.76
CA VAL A 121 24.44 46.46 30.20
C VAL A 121 25.32 47.60 30.71
N LYS A 122 26.29 48.04 29.90
CA LYS A 122 27.20 49.14 30.24
C LYS A 122 26.52 50.50 30.20
N ASP A 123 25.70 50.78 29.17
CA ASP A 123 25.03 52.07 29.01
C ASP A 123 23.88 52.27 30.00
N LEU A 124 23.15 51.20 30.32
CA LEU A 124 22.11 51.21 31.34
C LEU A 124 22.67 51.09 32.75
N ASP A 125 23.97 50.82 32.88
CA ASP A 125 24.71 50.81 34.14
C ASP A 125 24.07 49.82 35.15
N LEU A 126 23.58 48.68 34.63
CA LEU A 126 22.73 47.73 35.34
C LEU A 126 23.44 46.97 36.47
N VAL A 127 24.78 47.05 36.52
CA VAL A 127 25.64 46.28 37.45
C VAL A 127 25.95 47.07 38.73
N ASN A 128 25.54 48.34 38.84
CA ASN A 128 25.79 49.14 40.04
C ASN A 128 24.72 48.89 41.12
N GLU A 129 25.13 48.90 42.40
CA GLU A 129 24.28 48.67 43.57
C GLU A 129 23.14 49.71 43.72
N ASP A 130 23.29 50.91 43.12
CA ASP A 130 22.30 52.00 43.16
C ASP A 130 21.18 51.89 42.08
N GLY A 131 21.23 50.88 41.21
CA GLY A 131 20.24 50.65 40.15
C GLY A 131 20.50 51.40 38.82
N SER A 132 19.79 50.96 37.77
CA SER A 132 19.97 51.42 36.39
C SER A 132 19.88 52.94 36.24
N ARG A 133 20.60 53.50 35.25
CA ARG A 133 20.39 54.89 34.80
C ARG A 133 18.93 55.19 34.46
N LEU A 134 18.19 54.23 33.90
CA LEU A 134 16.75 54.38 33.67
C LEU A 134 15.98 54.50 34.98
N THR A 135 16.33 53.72 36.00
CA THR A 135 15.75 53.83 37.34
C THR A 135 16.00 55.21 37.94
N ARG A 136 17.21 55.75 37.77
CA ARG A 136 17.57 57.11 38.22
C ARG A 136 16.81 58.19 37.47
N LEU A 137 16.66 58.06 36.15
CA LEU A 137 15.88 58.99 35.32
C LEU A 137 14.38 58.93 35.69
N ILE A 138 13.81 57.75 35.86
CA ILE A 138 12.42 57.59 36.30
C ILE A 138 12.23 58.21 37.69
N LYS A 139 13.17 58.01 38.61
CA LYS A 139 13.11 58.61 39.95
C LYS A 139 13.19 60.14 39.89
N ALA A 140 14.06 60.71 39.05
CA ALA A 140 14.16 62.15 38.84
C ALA A 140 12.90 62.74 38.19
N LEU A 141 12.36 62.07 37.17
CA LEU A 141 11.10 62.46 36.52
C LEU A 141 9.92 62.38 37.50
N ARG A 142 9.88 61.34 38.36
CA ARG A 142 8.88 61.19 39.41
C ARG A 142 8.98 62.29 40.47
N GLU A 143 10.20 62.72 40.82
CA GLU A 143 10.40 63.82 41.76
C GLU A 143 9.95 65.16 41.15
N GLN A 144 10.30 65.40 39.88
CA GLN A 144 9.89 66.61 39.17
C GLN A 144 8.38 66.68 38.91
N ALA A 145 7.72 65.54 38.76
CA ALA A 145 6.28 65.45 38.65
C ALA A 145 5.52 65.86 39.93
N LYS A 146 6.17 65.91 41.09
CA LYS A 146 5.54 66.50 42.30
C LYS A 146 5.38 68.01 42.18
N SER A 147 6.21 68.66 41.37
CA SER A 147 6.22 70.12 41.19
C SER A 147 5.54 70.58 39.89
N ASP A 148 5.37 69.69 38.90
CA ASP A 148 4.69 69.98 37.63
C ASP A 148 3.45 69.06 37.43
N PRO A 149 2.22 69.61 37.54
CA PRO A 149 0.98 68.84 37.39
C PRO A 149 0.85 68.15 36.03
N LYS A 150 1.40 68.78 34.98
CA LYS A 150 1.28 68.30 33.60
C LYS A 150 2.16 67.07 33.38
N LEU A 151 3.35 67.05 34.01
CA LEU A 151 4.25 65.90 33.99
C LEU A 151 3.70 64.72 34.82
N ALA A 152 3.03 65.00 35.94
CA ALA A 152 2.37 63.97 36.75
C ALA A 152 1.25 63.24 36.02
N GLU A 153 0.45 63.96 35.24
CA GLU A 153 -0.62 63.37 34.42
C GLU A 153 -0.04 62.46 33.33
N ILE A 154 1.04 62.88 32.67
CA ILE A 154 1.76 62.07 31.67
C ILE A 154 2.37 60.82 32.32
N LEU A 155 3.04 60.92 33.46
CA LEU A 155 3.61 59.74 34.11
C LEU A 155 2.53 58.76 34.63
N ARG A 156 1.37 59.26 35.06
CA ARG A 156 0.22 58.41 35.43
C ARG A 156 -0.35 57.66 34.23
N SER A 157 -0.43 58.27 33.05
CA SER A 157 -0.95 57.60 31.85
C SER A 157 -0.07 56.43 31.39
N PHE A 158 1.24 56.50 31.66
CA PHE A 158 2.20 55.41 31.41
C PHE A 158 2.41 54.45 32.60
N SER A 159 1.60 54.53 33.66
CA SER A 159 1.72 53.69 34.88
C SER A 159 3.09 53.79 35.60
N LEU A 160 3.78 54.92 35.45
CA LEU A 160 5.12 55.17 36.03
C LEU A 160 5.06 55.91 37.38
N LEU A 161 3.87 56.20 37.88
CA LEU A 161 3.60 56.90 39.14
C LEU A 161 2.76 56.05 40.09
#